data_AF-A0A2D8XM60-F1
#
_entry.id   AF-A0A2D8XM60-F1
#
_cell.length_a   1.000
_cell.length_b   1.000
_cell.length_c   1.000
_cell.angle_alpha   90.00
_cell.angle_beta   90.00
_cell.angle_gamma   90.00
#
_symmetry.space_group_name_H-M   'P 1'
#
loop_
_entity.id
_entity.type
_entity.pdbx_description
1 polymer ?
#
loop_
_entity_poly.entity_id
_entity_poly.type
_entity_poly.pdbx_seq_one_letter_code
_entity_poly.pdbx_strand_id
1 'polypeptide(L)' 'MHLAKTVDAWRIFPRIFVTVYIVLLYDVVTWFMELKEPNLEQAGLVSIVVGAMAAVFGIYAGTNKQSKAFKGGD' A
#
# COMPACT_ATOMS: atom_id res chain seq x y z
N MET A 1 -23.86 -20.21 6.24
CA MET A 1 -23.50 -18.87 5.70
C MET A 1 -23.28 -17.83 6.82
N HIS A 2 -22.36 -18.07 7.76
CA HIS A 2 -21.99 -17.08 8.81
C HIS A 2 -20.47 -16.90 8.95
N LEU A 3 -19.68 -17.94 8.69
CA LEU A 3 -18.21 -17.88 8.76
C LEU A 3 -17.60 -16.86 7.78
N ALA A 4 -18.14 -16.76 6.56
CA ALA A 4 -17.65 -15.83 5.54
C ALA A 4 -17.78 -14.35 5.95
N LYS A 5 -18.84 -13.98 6.69
CA LYS A 5 -19.02 -12.60 7.20
C LYS A 5 -18.10 -12.30 8.38
N THR A 6 -17.81 -13.30 9.22
CA THR A 6 -16.95 -13.13 10.40
C THR A 6 -15.46 -13.09 10.04
N VAL A 7 -15.03 -13.81 8.99
CA VAL A 7 -13.65 -13.75 8.48
C VAL A 7 -13.38 -12.38 7.84
N ASP A 8 -14.34 -11.81 7.12
CA ASP A 8 -14.24 -10.46 6.56
C ASP A 8 -14.21 -9.37 7.65
N ALA A 9 -14.99 -9.56 8.73
CA ALA A 9 -14.99 -8.68 9.90
C ALA A 9 -13.63 -8.59 10.62
N TRP A 10 -12.73 -9.56 10.41
CA TRP A 10 -11.45 -9.65 11.11
C TRP A 10 -10.33 -8.82 10.46
N ARG A 11 -10.63 -8.03 9.41
CA ARG A 11 -9.66 -7.17 8.69
C ARG A 11 -8.46 -7.95 8.13
N ILE A 12 -8.61 -9.26 7.91
CA ILE A 12 -7.55 -10.13 7.39
C ILE A 12 -7.14 -9.70 5.99
N PHE A 13 -8.11 -9.40 5.12
CA PHE A 13 -7.86 -8.97 3.76
C PHE A 13 -7.00 -7.69 3.70
N PRO A 14 -7.35 -6.61 4.41
CA PRO A 14 -6.51 -5.41 4.43
C PRO A 14 -5.11 -5.66 5.01
N ARG A 15 -4.97 -6.51 6.03
CA ARG A 15 -3.67 -6.78 6.66
C ARG A 15 -2.75 -7.59 5.76
N ILE A 16 -3.24 -8.68 5.18
CA ILE A 16 -2.47 -9.51 4.24
C ILE A 16 -2.08 -8.68 3.02
N PHE A 17 -2.98 -7.84 2.50
CA PHE A 17 -2.69 -6.95 1.39
C PHE A 17 -1.51 -6.03 1.70
N VAL A 18 -1.52 -5.36 2.86
CA VAL A 18 -0.41 -4.50 3.31
C VAL A 18 0.87 -5.29 3.53
N THR A 19 0.81 -6.48 4.15
CA THR A 19 1.99 -7.32 4.39
C THR A 19 2.65 -7.76 3.09
N VAL A 20 1.87 -8.28 2.12
CA VAL A 20 2.39 -8.66 0.80
C VAL A 20 2.99 -7.45 0.08
N TYR A 21 2.36 -6.27 0.22
CA TYR A 21 2.87 -5.03 -0.34
C TYR A 21 4.22 -4.59 0.25
N ILE A 22 4.41 -4.73 1.55
CA ILE A 22 5.68 -4.40 2.22
C ILE A 22 6.80 -5.33 1.75
N VAL A 23 6.51 -6.62 1.60
CA VAL A 23 7.47 -7.61 1.09
C VAL A 23 7.87 -7.28 -0.36
N LEU A 24 6.90 -6.98 -1.23
CA LEU A 24 7.20 -6.59 -2.61
C LEU A 24 8.06 -5.33 -2.70
N LEU A 25 7.82 -4.33 -1.83
CA LEU A 25 8.68 -3.15 -1.79
C LEU A 25 10.09 -3.46 -1.34
N TYR A 26 10.22 -4.29 -0.31
CA TYR A 26 11.52 -4.71 0.18
C TYR A 26 12.31 -5.45 -0.91
N ASP A 27 11.68 -6.36 -1.64
CA ASP A 27 12.32 -7.09 -2.74
C ASP A 27 12.71 -6.16 -3.89
N VAL A 28 11.82 -5.26 -4.32
CA VAL A 28 12.10 -4.33 -5.43
C VAL A 28 13.22 -3.35 -5.09
N VAL A 29 13.23 -2.81 -3.87
CA VAL A 29 14.29 -1.89 -3.43
C VAL A 29 15.61 -2.62 -3.25
N THR A 30 15.60 -3.79 -2.60
CA THR A 30 16.83 -4.59 -2.40
C THR A 30 17.41 -5.02 -3.73
N TRP A 31 16.58 -5.53 -4.64
CA TRP A 31 17.00 -5.87 -6.01
C TRP A 31 17.63 -4.69 -6.73
N PHE A 32 17.00 -3.49 -6.68
CA PHE A 32 17.54 -2.31 -7.35
C PHE A 32 18.89 -1.88 -6.79
N MET A 33 19.08 -1.98 -5.48
CA MET A 33 20.33 -1.65 -4.79
C MET A 33 21.46 -2.66 -5.06
N GLU A 34 21.13 -3.89 -5.45
CA GLU A 34 22.12 -4.92 -5.82
C GLU A 34 22.64 -4.80 -7.25
N LEU A 35 22.00 -3.99 -8.10
CA LEU A 35 22.42 -3.80 -9.48
C LEU A 35 23.77 -3.07 -9.56
N LYS A 36 24.72 -3.68 -10.27
CA LYS A 36 26.07 -3.12 -10.47
C LYS A 36 26.06 -1.85 -11.33
N GLU A 37 25.14 -1.77 -12.30
CA GLU A 37 24.87 -0.59 -13.13
C GLU A 37 23.34 -0.41 -13.24
N PRO A 38 22.72 0.36 -12.33
CA PRO A 38 21.30 0.65 -12.43
C PRO A 38 21.02 1.59 -13.61
N ASN A 39 19.97 1.30 -14.38
CA ASN A 39 19.54 2.11 -15.52
C ASN A 39 18.30 2.96 -15.22
N LEU A 40 18.00 3.92 -16.11
CA LEU A 40 16.89 4.86 -15.96
C LEU A 40 15.50 4.18 -15.97
N GLU A 41 15.34 3.11 -16.75
CA GLU A 41 14.06 2.38 -16.85
C GLU A 41 13.77 1.63 -15.54
N GLN A 42 14.79 1.01 -14.94
CA GLN A 42 14.71 0.32 -13.65
C GLN A 42 14.42 1.31 -12.52
N ALA A 43 15.06 2.49 -12.53
CA ALA A 43 14.75 3.55 -11.59
C ALA A 43 13.29 4.05 -11.75
N GLY A 44 12.81 4.13 -13.00
CA GLY A 44 11.42 4.43 -13.32
C GLY A 44 10.44 3.40 -12.74
N LEU A 45 10.75 2.10 -12.87
CA LEU A 45 9.97 1.02 -12.28
C LEU A 45 9.87 1.17 -10.75
N VAL A 46 11.00 1.38 -10.07
CA VAL A 46 11.04 1.56 -8.61
C VAL A 46 10.20 2.78 -8.19
N SER A 47 10.29 3.88 -8.93
CA SER A 47 9.51 5.10 -8.67
C SER A 47 8.00 4.87 -8.75
N ILE A 48 7.52 4.18 -9.79
CA ILE A 48 6.10 3.84 -9.95
C ILE A 48 5.63 2.95 -8.79
N VAL A 49 6.43 1.94 -8.44
CA VAL A 49 6.12 0.97 -7.39
C VAL A 49 6.05 1.65 -6.01
N VAL A 50 7.01 2.53 -5.68
CA VAL A 50 7.01 3.31 -4.42
C VAL A 50 5.90 4.37 -4.40
N GLY A 51 5.66 5.06 -5.51
CA GLY A 51 4.60 6.06 -5.64
C GLY A 51 3.19 5.47 -5.47
N ALA A 52 2.93 4.30 -6.08
CA ALA A 52 1.69 3.56 -5.87
C ALA A 52 1.52 3.14 -4.40
N MET A 53 2.60 2.76 -3.71
CA MET A 53 2.56 2.47 -2.28
C MET A 53 2.14 3.69 -1.45
N ALA A 54 2.70 4.88 -1.71
CA ALA A 54 2.34 6.07 -0.95
C ALA A 54 0.83 6.38 -1.03
N ALA A 55 0.23 6.20 -2.21
CA ALA A 55 -1.21 6.37 -2.41
C ALA A 55 -2.03 5.30 -1.66
N VAL A 56 -1.66 4.02 -1.78
CA VAL A 56 -2.35 2.90 -1.12
C VAL A 56 -2.23 3.00 0.41
N PHE A 57 -1.05 3.33 0.91
CA PHE A 57 -0.82 3.57 2.33
C PHE A 57 -1.61 4.77 2.82
N GLY A 58 -1.70 5.85 2.05
CA GLY A 58 -2.54 7.01 2.36
C GLY A 58 -4.02 6.64 2.52
N ILE A 59 -4.55 5.79 1.64
CA ILE A 59 -5.94 5.29 1.72
C ILE A 59 -6.11 4.37 2.93
N TYR A 60 -5.14 3.48 3.20
CA TYR A 60 -5.21 2.52 4.30
C TYR A 60 -5.04 3.19 5.67
N ALA A 61 -4.08 4.09 5.83
CA ALA A 61 -3.79 4.82 7.06
C ALA A 61 -4.75 6.00 7.29
N GLY A 62 -5.33 6.56 6.22
CA GLY A 62 -6.19 7.75 6.25
C GLY A 62 -7.66 7.51 6.61
N THR A 63 -8.07 6.28 6.94
CA THR A 63 -9.48 5.90 7.16
C THR A 63 -10.14 6.53 8.41
N ASN A 64 -9.43 7.35 9.20
CA ASN A 64 -9.98 8.01 10.40
C ASN A 64 -10.36 9.50 10.23
N LYS A 65 -10.14 10.14 9.06
CA LYS A 65 -10.43 11.59 8.90
C LYS A 65 -11.47 11.99 7.87
N GLN A 66 -12.01 11.06 7.07
CA GLN A 66 -13.01 11.43 6.06
C GLN A 66 -14.38 11.85 6.63
N SER A 67 -14.72 11.51 7.88
CA SER A 67 -16.01 11.90 8.47
C SER A 67 -16.07 13.34 9.02
N LYS A 68 -14.93 14.05 9.13
CA LYS A 68 -14.88 15.42 9.68
C LYS A 68 -14.65 16.52 8.64
N ALA A 69 -14.28 16.18 7.41
CA ALA A 69 -14.03 17.18 6.35
C ALA A 69 -15.27 17.51 5.49
N PHE A 70 -16.41 16.86 5.73
CA PHE A 70 -17.65 17.06 4.95
C PHE A 70 -18.82 17.58 5.82
N LYS A 71 -18.53 18.36 6.87
CA LYS A 71 -19.56 19.05 7.64
C LYS A 71 -19.12 20.46 8.03
N GLY A 72 -19.68 21.45 7.34
CA GLY A 72 -19.62 22.89 7.65
C GLY A 72 -18.75 23.67 6.65
N GLY A 73 -19.26 24.26 5.57
CA GLY A 73 -20.66 24.44 5.22
C GLY A 73 -21.43 25.33 6.19
N ASP A 74 -20.80 26.38 6.71
CA ASP A 74 -21.42 27.62 7.19
C ASP A 74 -20.56 28.80 6.72
#